data_AF-A0A2K5E2B9-F1
#
_entry.id   AF-A0A2K5E2B9-F1
#
_cell.length_a   1.000
_cell.length_b   1.000
_cell.length_c   1.000
_cell.angle_alpha   90.00
_cell.angle_beta   90.00
_cell.angle_gamma   90.00
#
_symmetry.space_group_name_H-M   'P 1'
#
loop_
_entity.id
_entity.type
_entity.pdbx_description
1 polymer ?
#
loop_
_entity_poly.entity_id
_entity_poly.type
_entity_poly.pdbx_seq_one_letter_code
_entity_poly.pdbx_strand_id
1 'polypeptide(L)'
;MEQIDIMVSNKKLDWERKMRALETRLDLRDQELANAQTCLDQKGQEVGLLRQKLGSLEKRNLAMTQNYEGQLQSLKAQFSKLTNSFEKLRLHQMKQNKVRRKELPQLKEEIPFELSNLNLKLEEFRAKSREWDKQEILYQPHLISLDAQQKLLSEKCNQFQKQAQSYQTQLNGKKQCLEDSSSEIPHLICDPDPNCEISERDKFIIEKLKSALSEIALSRNKLQDENQKLLQELKMYQRQCQAMEAGFSEVKSELQSRDDLLRITEMEQLQLHRELLKIGECQNAQGNKTRLESSYSPSIKEPERKRKELFSVMQDQANHEKELNKVRSQLQEEEEYHSSEQERMRNEISDLTEELHQKEITIATVMKKAALLEKQLKTELEIKEKMLAKQQSMNFTIREHSRHTSINELEYENERLQNDLAKLHVNGKSTRTNQNTYEETGRYAYQSQIKVEKNEERLTQDCEPNTSTTPPLPPLTFQIKEMTSPLISDDEVFPLSPPDMSFPASLAAQHFLLEEEKRAKELENLLNTHIDELQRYTEFTLNKYSKLKQNRHI
;
A
#
# COMPACT_ATOMS: atom_id res chain seq x y z
N MET A 1 21.53 -66.47 60.45
CA MET A 1 22.40 -65.28 60.62
C MET A 1 22.84 -64.79 59.25
N GLU A 2 23.60 -65.58 58.47
CA GLU A 2 24.13 -65.16 57.14
C GLU A 2 23.11 -64.59 56.14
N GLN A 3 21.91 -65.17 56.03
CA GLN A 3 20.89 -64.69 55.09
C GLN A 3 20.37 -63.28 55.42
N ILE A 4 20.35 -62.92 56.71
CA ILE A 4 19.97 -61.58 57.17
C ILE A 4 21.09 -60.59 56.82
N ASP A 5 22.35 -60.98 57.02
CA ASP A 5 23.52 -60.14 56.72
C ASP A 5 23.61 -59.83 55.22
N ILE A 6 23.37 -60.82 54.35
CA ILE A 6 23.31 -60.62 52.89
C ILE A 6 22.18 -59.66 52.51
N MET A 7 20.99 -59.83 53.10
CA MET A 7 19.84 -58.94 52.82
C MET A 7 20.12 -57.51 53.27
N VAL A 8 20.67 -57.31 54.47
CA VAL A 8 21.03 -56.00 55.00
C VAL A 8 22.10 -55.34 54.14
N SER A 9 23.11 -56.11 53.71
CA SER A 9 24.16 -55.64 52.81
C SER A 9 23.61 -55.20 51.45
N ASN A 10 22.71 -55.99 50.84
CA ASN A 10 22.04 -55.62 49.59
C ASN A 10 21.19 -54.36 49.74
N LYS A 11 20.42 -54.23 50.82
CA LYS A 11 19.65 -53.00 51.08
C LYS A 11 20.56 -51.79 51.27
N LYS A 12 21.66 -51.93 52.02
CA LYS A 12 22.66 -50.87 52.17
C LYS A 12 23.22 -50.45 50.82
N LEU A 13 23.59 -51.40 49.97
CA LEU A 13 24.12 -51.14 48.64
C LEU A 13 23.05 -50.44 47.75
N ASP A 14 21.80 -50.86 47.81
CA ASP A 14 20.68 -50.18 47.12
C ASP A 14 20.52 -48.73 47.57
N TRP A 15 20.60 -48.46 48.88
CA TRP A 15 20.55 -47.11 49.44
C TRP A 15 21.74 -46.27 48.96
N GLU A 16 22.94 -46.83 48.95
CA GLU A 16 24.14 -46.15 48.43
C GLU A 16 24.02 -45.83 46.94
N ARG A 17 23.47 -46.74 46.12
CA ARG A 17 23.21 -46.45 44.69
C ARG A 17 22.18 -45.34 44.53
N LYS A 18 21.10 -45.36 45.31
CA LYS A 18 20.08 -44.30 45.30
C LYS A 18 20.65 -42.96 45.76
N MET A 19 21.49 -42.96 46.79
CA MET A 19 22.15 -41.74 47.28
C MET A 19 23.03 -41.13 46.19
N ARG A 20 23.89 -41.94 45.55
CA ARG A 20 24.73 -41.50 44.42
C ARG A 20 23.93 -41.00 43.22
N ALA A 21 22.81 -41.65 42.89
CA ALA A 21 21.92 -41.19 41.83
C ALA A 21 21.26 -39.84 42.15
N LEU A 22 20.92 -39.61 43.42
CA LEU A 22 20.39 -38.32 43.86
C LEU A 22 21.46 -37.21 43.88
N GLU A 23 22.68 -37.53 44.34
CA GLU A 23 23.83 -36.61 44.34
C GLU A 23 24.17 -36.15 42.91
N THR A 24 24.35 -37.09 41.99
CA THR A 24 24.62 -36.77 40.57
C THR A 24 23.50 -35.93 39.94
N ARG A 25 22.25 -36.19 40.28
CA ARG A 25 21.12 -35.39 39.79
C ARG A 25 21.08 -34.00 40.40
N LEU A 26 21.50 -33.83 41.66
CA LEU A 26 21.65 -32.52 42.30
C LEU A 26 22.77 -31.73 41.64
N ASP A 27 23.93 -32.34 41.42
CA ASP A 27 25.08 -31.70 40.75
C ASP A 27 24.72 -31.21 39.34
N LEU A 28 23.99 -32.03 38.57
CA LEU A 28 23.48 -31.64 37.25
C LEU A 28 22.54 -30.43 37.34
N ARG A 29 21.65 -30.38 38.34
CA ARG A 29 20.75 -29.24 38.53
C ARG A 29 21.51 -27.98 38.92
N ASP A 30 22.51 -28.08 39.79
CA ASP A 30 23.34 -26.95 40.17
C ASP A 30 24.16 -26.43 38.97
N GLN A 31 24.65 -27.32 38.12
CA GLN A 31 25.31 -26.95 36.87
C GLN A 31 24.36 -26.26 35.88
N GLU A 32 23.14 -26.79 35.70
CA GLU A 32 22.10 -26.17 34.87
C GLU A 32 21.76 -24.76 35.37
N LEU A 33 21.61 -24.59 36.69
CA LEU A 33 21.34 -23.28 37.31
C LEU A 33 22.49 -22.30 37.09
N ALA A 34 23.74 -22.73 37.26
CA ALA A 34 24.91 -21.88 37.01
C ALA A 34 25.01 -21.43 35.53
N ASN A 35 24.70 -22.34 34.60
CA ASN A 35 24.66 -22.03 33.17
C ASN A 35 23.54 -21.05 32.83
N ALA A 36 22.33 -21.26 33.41
CA ALA A 36 21.20 -20.37 33.23
C ALA A 36 21.50 -18.96 33.79
N GLN A 37 22.13 -18.88 34.96
CA GLN A 37 22.54 -17.62 35.58
C GLN A 37 23.55 -16.86 34.70
N THR A 38 24.56 -17.57 34.18
CA THR A 38 25.57 -16.96 33.29
C THR A 38 24.92 -16.43 32.01
N CYS A 39 23.98 -17.18 31.42
CA CYS A 39 23.23 -16.75 30.25
C CYS A 39 22.37 -15.51 30.54
N LEU A 40 21.71 -15.48 31.70
CA LEU A 40 20.91 -14.33 32.14
C LEU A 40 21.78 -13.08 32.33
N ASP A 41 22.96 -13.23 32.96
CA ASP A 41 23.90 -12.12 33.16
C ASP A 41 24.40 -11.55 31.83
N GLN A 42 24.73 -12.41 30.86
CA GLN A 42 25.10 -12.00 29.49
C GLN A 42 23.96 -11.22 28.82
N LYS A 43 22.73 -11.73 28.91
CA LYS A 43 21.56 -11.02 28.37
C LYS A 43 21.30 -9.70 29.08
N GLY A 44 21.54 -9.62 30.38
CA GLY A 44 21.51 -8.37 31.15
C GLY A 44 22.48 -7.32 30.61
N GLN A 45 23.71 -7.73 30.28
CA GLN A 45 24.72 -6.84 29.68
C GLN A 45 24.32 -6.36 28.28
N GLU A 46 23.82 -7.26 27.42
CA GLU A 46 23.32 -6.91 26.08
C GLU A 46 22.17 -5.89 26.16
N VAL A 47 21.19 -6.12 27.04
CA VAL A 47 20.07 -5.19 27.27
C VAL A 47 20.58 -3.85 27.79
N GLY A 48 21.58 -3.84 28.68
CA GLY A 48 22.22 -2.61 29.16
C GLY A 48 22.84 -1.79 28.02
N LEU A 49 23.59 -2.43 27.13
CA LEU A 49 24.20 -1.78 25.97
C LEU A 49 23.15 -1.25 24.99
N LEU A 50 22.10 -2.04 24.71
CA LEU A 50 20.99 -1.62 23.86
C LEU A 50 20.26 -0.40 24.44
N ARG A 51 20.04 -0.37 25.75
CA ARG A 51 19.42 0.77 26.43
C ARG A 51 20.27 2.04 26.32
N GLN A 52 21.60 1.92 26.43
CA GLN A 52 22.51 3.06 26.22
C GLN A 52 22.48 3.57 24.77
N LYS A 53 22.49 2.66 23.79
CA LYS A 53 22.38 3.03 22.36
C LYS A 53 21.06 3.72 22.06
N LEU A 54 19.96 3.19 22.59
CA LEU A 54 18.63 3.79 22.45
C LEU A 54 18.60 5.21 23.01
N GLY A 55 19.06 5.42 24.25
CA GLY A 55 19.10 6.75 24.85
C GLY A 55 20.00 7.74 24.09
N SER A 56 21.09 7.28 23.47
CA SER A 56 21.95 8.11 22.62
C SER A 56 21.25 8.51 21.32
N LEU A 57 20.52 7.58 20.71
CA LEU A 57 19.72 7.83 19.51
C LEU A 57 18.58 8.82 19.78
N GLU A 58 17.87 8.64 20.90
CA GLU A 58 16.80 9.55 21.35
C GLU A 58 17.31 10.97 21.55
N LYS A 59 18.46 11.15 22.22
CA LYS A 59 19.09 12.47 22.40
C LYS A 59 19.46 13.12 21.08
N ARG A 60 20.06 12.37 20.16
CA ARG A 60 20.41 12.87 18.82
C ARG A 60 19.16 13.27 18.03
N ASN A 61 18.11 12.46 18.11
CA ASN A 61 16.85 12.72 17.43
C ASN A 61 16.16 13.97 17.98
N LEU A 62 16.13 14.13 19.30
CA LEU A 62 15.59 15.33 19.95
C LEU A 62 16.34 16.61 19.51
N ALA A 63 17.68 16.57 19.49
CA ALA A 63 18.48 17.71 19.04
C ALA A 63 18.23 18.06 17.56
N MET A 64 18.06 17.05 16.71
CA MET A 64 17.73 17.23 15.30
C MET A 64 16.34 17.88 15.14
N THR A 65 15.33 17.39 15.86
CA THR A 65 13.98 17.98 15.86
C THR A 65 14.00 19.43 16.30
N GLN A 66 14.71 19.75 17.39
CA GLN A 66 14.85 21.14 17.86
C GLN A 66 15.53 22.04 16.82
N ASN A 67 16.52 21.53 16.10
CA ASN A 67 17.18 22.28 15.03
C ASN A 67 16.20 22.59 13.88
N TYR A 68 15.45 21.60 13.41
CA TYR A 68 14.45 21.80 12.35
C TYR A 68 13.31 22.72 12.78
N GLU A 69 12.87 22.62 14.04
CA GLU A 69 11.88 23.53 14.60
C GLU A 69 12.39 24.98 14.61
N GLY A 70 13.65 25.20 15.00
CA GLY A 70 14.29 26.51 14.94
C GLY A 70 14.38 27.07 13.52
N GLN A 71 14.79 26.25 12.54
CA GLN A 71 14.81 26.66 11.13
C GLN A 71 13.41 27.02 10.62
N LEU A 72 12.40 26.24 10.96
CA LEU A 72 11.00 26.49 10.59
C LEU A 72 10.49 27.81 11.18
N GLN A 73 10.81 28.10 12.45
CA GLN A 73 10.45 29.37 13.08
C GLN A 73 11.13 30.56 12.41
N SER A 74 12.41 30.43 12.04
CA SER A 74 13.13 31.46 11.26
C SER A 74 12.49 31.71 9.90
N LEU A 75 12.15 30.65 9.17
CA LEU A 75 11.49 30.75 7.87
C LEU A 75 10.10 31.41 8.00
N LYS A 76 9.31 31.04 9.00
CA LYS A 76 8.03 31.70 9.32
C LYS A 76 8.22 33.20 9.56
N ALA A 77 9.24 33.59 10.33
CA ALA A 77 9.52 34.99 10.59
C ALA A 77 9.94 35.75 9.32
N GLN A 78 10.73 35.12 8.44
CA GLN A 78 11.08 35.69 7.13
C GLN A 78 9.85 35.85 6.23
N PHE A 79 8.98 34.85 6.20
CA PHE A 79 7.73 34.93 5.46
C PHE A 79 6.84 36.06 5.97
N SER A 80 6.69 36.22 7.29
CA SER A 80 5.95 37.35 7.86
C SER A 80 6.56 38.70 7.47
N LYS A 81 7.90 38.84 7.43
CA LYS A 81 8.56 40.05 6.96
C LYS A 81 8.28 40.31 5.48
N LEU A 82 8.37 39.27 4.65
CA LEU A 82 8.10 39.36 3.21
C LEU A 82 6.64 39.77 2.95
N THR A 83 5.68 39.13 3.60
CA THR A 83 4.26 39.48 3.53
C THR A 83 4.03 40.94 3.90
N ASN A 84 4.61 41.41 5.01
CA ASN A 84 4.51 42.82 5.41
C ASN A 84 5.13 43.77 4.38
N SER A 85 6.26 43.39 3.77
CA SER A 85 6.90 44.20 2.72
C SER A 85 6.04 44.27 1.45
N PHE A 86 5.42 43.15 1.06
CA PHE A 86 4.52 43.05 -0.08
C PHE A 86 3.26 43.89 0.13
N GLU A 87 2.66 43.83 1.32
CA GLU A 87 1.50 44.67 1.66
C GLU A 87 1.83 46.16 1.61
N LYS A 88 3.01 46.56 2.14
CA LYS A 88 3.49 47.95 2.04
C LYS A 88 3.65 48.39 0.58
N LEU A 89 4.26 47.55 -0.26
CA LEU A 89 4.44 47.84 -1.69
C LEU A 89 3.08 47.96 -2.41
N ARG A 90 2.16 47.03 -2.14
CA ARG A 90 0.80 47.05 -2.68
C ARG A 90 0.05 48.33 -2.29
N LEU A 91 0.14 48.74 -1.03
CA LEU A 91 -0.45 49.99 -0.54
C LEU A 91 0.19 51.22 -1.21
N HIS A 92 1.51 51.22 -1.39
CA HIS A 92 2.22 52.28 -2.10
C HIS A 92 1.75 52.38 -3.56
N GLN A 93 1.70 51.27 -4.29
CA GLN A 93 1.23 51.23 -5.67
C GLN A 93 -0.23 51.70 -5.81
N MET A 94 -1.10 51.33 -4.89
CA MET A 94 -2.48 51.83 -4.85
C MET A 94 -2.55 53.35 -4.60
N LYS A 95 -1.70 53.89 -3.71
CA LYS A 95 -1.61 55.34 -3.49
C LYS A 95 -1.07 56.06 -4.73
N GLN A 96 -0.02 55.55 -5.36
CA GLN A 96 0.57 56.10 -6.59
C GLN A 96 -0.43 56.11 -7.74
N ASN A 97 -1.17 55.01 -7.94
CA ASN A 97 -2.21 54.92 -8.96
C ASN A 97 -3.36 55.91 -8.72
N LYS A 98 -3.73 56.17 -7.45
CA LYS A 98 -4.72 57.21 -7.11
C LYS A 98 -4.23 58.62 -7.45
N VAL A 99 -2.93 58.90 -7.30
CA VAL A 99 -2.32 60.19 -7.69
C VAL A 99 -2.25 60.32 -9.21
N ARG A 100 -1.75 59.30 -9.91
CA ARG A 100 -1.68 59.26 -11.39
C ARG A 100 -3.05 59.40 -12.06
N ARG A 101 -4.12 58.91 -11.42
CA ARG A 101 -5.51 59.02 -11.88
C ARG A 101 -6.08 60.43 -11.71
N LYS A 102 -5.49 61.28 -10.85
CA LYS A 102 -5.86 62.69 -10.67
C LYS A 102 -5.08 63.64 -11.61
N GLU A 103 -3.94 63.21 -12.15
CA GLU A 103 -3.04 64.05 -12.97
C GLU A 103 -3.21 63.93 -14.48
N LEU A 104 -4.11 63.07 -14.99
CA LEU A 104 -4.33 62.93 -16.44
C LEU A 104 -5.83 62.90 -16.80
N PRO A 105 -6.40 64.02 -17.27
CA PRO A 105 -7.80 64.08 -17.72
C PRO A 105 -8.07 63.51 -19.12
N GLN A 106 -7.07 63.15 -19.93
CA GLN A 106 -7.31 62.74 -21.32
C GLN A 106 -6.37 61.61 -21.75
N LEU A 107 -6.79 60.36 -21.51
CA LEU A 107 -6.52 59.16 -22.33
C LEU A 107 -7.07 57.94 -21.58
N LYS A 108 -8.38 57.71 -21.65
CA LYS A 108 -9.00 56.50 -21.10
C LYS A 108 -10.17 56.09 -21.97
N GLU A 109 -9.96 55.10 -22.83
CA GLU A 109 -11.10 54.31 -23.28
C GLU A 109 -10.78 52.83 -23.59
N GLU A 110 -9.54 52.44 -23.92
CA GLU A 110 -9.32 51.03 -24.34
C GLU A 110 -8.99 50.05 -23.20
N ILE A 111 -8.13 50.42 -22.24
CA ILE A 111 -7.71 49.50 -21.15
C ILE A 111 -8.82 49.19 -20.10
N PRO A 112 -9.78 50.09 -19.78
CA PRO A 112 -10.85 49.78 -18.82
C PRO A 112 -11.81 48.68 -19.28
N PHE A 113 -11.97 48.49 -20.60
CA PHE A 113 -12.98 47.59 -21.17
C PHE A 113 -12.54 46.13 -21.13
N GLU A 114 -11.25 45.85 -21.36
CA GLU A 114 -10.71 44.48 -21.31
C GLU A 114 -10.67 43.92 -19.89
N LEU A 115 -10.26 44.74 -18.90
CA LEU A 115 -10.27 44.34 -17.49
C LEU A 115 -11.70 44.12 -16.97
N SER A 116 -12.67 44.89 -17.47
CA SER A 116 -14.09 44.72 -17.17
C SER A 116 -14.64 43.41 -17.75
N ASN A 117 -14.29 43.09 -19.00
CA ASN A 117 -14.69 41.84 -19.64
C ASN A 117 -14.09 40.60 -18.96
N LEU A 118 -12.83 40.67 -18.55
CA LEU A 118 -12.18 39.56 -17.83
C LEU A 118 -12.81 39.34 -16.45
N ASN A 119 -13.17 40.42 -15.74
CA ASN A 119 -13.89 40.33 -14.47
C ASN A 119 -15.29 39.71 -14.63
N LEU A 120 -16.02 40.08 -15.68
CA LEU A 120 -17.34 39.52 -15.97
C LEU A 120 -17.23 38.00 -16.21
N LYS A 121 -16.23 37.58 -16.99
CA LYS A 121 -15.98 36.16 -17.27
C LYS A 121 -15.54 35.38 -16.02
N LEU A 122 -14.77 36.00 -15.15
CA LEU A 122 -14.40 35.43 -13.85
C LEU A 122 -15.64 35.21 -12.97
N GLU A 123 -16.57 36.16 -12.95
CA GLU A 123 -17.78 36.07 -12.15
C GLU A 123 -18.76 35.02 -12.71
N GLU A 124 -18.81 34.84 -14.03
CA GLU A 124 -19.51 33.71 -14.68
C GLU A 124 -18.94 32.36 -14.26
N PHE A 125 -17.61 32.21 -14.21
CA PHE A 125 -16.99 30.97 -13.72
C PHE A 125 -17.29 30.71 -12.25
N ARG A 126 -17.29 31.76 -11.41
CA ARG A 126 -17.71 31.65 -10.00
C ARG A 126 -19.18 31.27 -9.86
N ALA A 127 -20.05 31.79 -10.72
CA ALA A 127 -21.46 31.41 -10.73
C ALA A 127 -21.64 29.93 -11.13
N LYS A 128 -20.90 29.46 -12.15
CA LYS A 128 -20.89 28.04 -12.55
C LYS A 128 -20.34 27.13 -11.45
N SER A 129 -19.25 27.51 -10.78
CA SER A 129 -18.71 26.75 -9.64
C SER A 129 -19.76 26.58 -8.55
N ARG A 130 -20.44 27.67 -8.17
CA ARG A 130 -21.52 27.64 -7.18
C ARG A 130 -22.70 26.75 -7.59
N GLU A 131 -22.96 26.61 -8.89
CA GLU A 131 -24.01 25.72 -9.38
C GLU A 131 -23.59 24.25 -9.32
N TRP A 132 -22.32 23.94 -9.63
CA TRP A 132 -21.78 22.60 -9.44
C TRP A 132 -21.78 22.17 -7.97
N ASP A 133 -21.44 23.07 -7.05
CA ASP A 133 -21.50 22.81 -5.60
C ASP A 133 -22.93 22.46 -5.16
N LYS A 134 -23.95 23.15 -5.70
CA LYS A 134 -25.35 22.81 -5.43
C LYS A 134 -25.72 21.44 -5.98
N GLN A 135 -25.27 21.10 -7.19
CA GLN A 135 -25.51 19.78 -7.77
C GLN A 135 -24.85 18.68 -6.92
N GLU A 136 -23.63 18.89 -6.46
CA GLU A 136 -22.94 17.97 -5.54
C GLU A 136 -23.75 17.73 -4.26
N ILE A 137 -24.23 18.81 -3.62
CA ILE A 137 -25.07 18.72 -2.42
C ILE A 137 -26.38 17.97 -2.71
N LEU A 138 -26.97 18.12 -3.90
CA LEU A 138 -28.19 17.40 -4.28
C LEU A 138 -27.96 15.89 -4.50
N TYR A 139 -26.81 15.50 -5.07
CA TYR A 139 -26.52 14.09 -5.33
C TYR A 139 -25.94 13.34 -4.12
N GLN A 140 -25.29 14.04 -3.19
CA GLN A 140 -24.67 13.45 -2.01
C GLN A 140 -25.64 12.61 -1.14
N PRO A 141 -26.87 13.05 -0.82
CA PRO A 141 -27.86 12.22 -0.12
C PRO A 141 -28.25 10.94 -0.88
N HIS A 142 -28.32 11.01 -2.21
CA HIS A 142 -28.62 9.83 -3.04
C HIS A 142 -27.49 8.80 -2.97
N LEU A 143 -26.23 9.23 -3.00
CA LEU A 143 -25.07 8.35 -2.78
C LEU A 143 -25.08 7.72 -1.39
N ILE A 144 -25.34 8.50 -0.34
CA ILE A 144 -25.42 7.99 1.04
C ILE A 144 -26.55 6.98 1.18
N SER A 145 -27.72 7.25 0.60
CA SER A 145 -28.85 6.31 0.62
C SER A 145 -28.55 5.02 -0.13
N LEU A 146 -27.83 5.10 -1.25
CA LEU A 146 -27.46 3.93 -2.05
C LEU A 146 -26.43 3.06 -1.31
N ASP A 147 -25.42 3.68 -0.67
CA ASP A 147 -24.44 2.99 0.18
C ASP A 147 -25.13 2.30 1.38
N ALA A 148 -26.09 2.98 2.02
CA ALA A 148 -26.87 2.38 3.11
C ALA A 148 -27.68 1.16 2.64
N GLN A 149 -28.29 1.22 1.45
CA GLN A 149 -29.00 0.07 0.87
C GLN A 149 -28.05 -1.09 0.54
N GLN A 150 -26.86 -0.81 -0.01
CA GLN A 150 -25.85 -1.81 -0.29
C GLN A 150 -25.38 -2.51 0.99
N LYS A 151 -25.15 -1.76 2.08
CA LYS A 151 -24.80 -2.32 3.39
C LYS A 151 -25.89 -3.21 3.96
N LEU A 152 -27.15 -2.77 3.89
CA LEU A 152 -28.28 -3.57 4.37
C LEU A 152 -28.43 -4.88 3.59
N LEU A 153 -28.27 -4.84 2.26
CA LEU A 153 -28.30 -6.03 1.42
C LEU A 153 -27.15 -6.98 1.74
N SER A 154 -25.93 -6.45 1.92
CA SER A 154 -24.76 -7.22 2.35
C SER A 154 -24.98 -7.91 3.69
N GLU A 155 -25.57 -7.19 4.66
CA GLU A 155 -25.89 -7.76 5.97
C GLU A 155 -26.93 -8.88 5.89
N LYS A 156 -27.98 -8.73 5.05
CA LYS A 156 -28.93 -9.82 4.79
C LYS A 156 -28.26 -11.03 4.13
N CYS A 157 -27.37 -10.83 3.16
CA CYS A 157 -26.61 -11.92 2.55
C CYS A 157 -25.77 -12.67 3.60
N ASN A 158 -25.09 -11.94 4.49
CA ASN A 158 -24.32 -12.53 5.59
C ASN A 158 -25.21 -13.32 6.57
N GLN A 159 -26.41 -12.83 6.88
CA GLN A 159 -27.36 -13.54 7.72
C GLN A 159 -27.82 -14.85 7.08
N PHE A 160 -28.16 -14.84 5.79
CA PHE A 160 -28.52 -16.06 5.07
C PHE A 160 -27.36 -17.05 4.98
N GLN A 161 -26.13 -16.56 4.80
CA GLN A 161 -24.94 -17.40 4.82
C GLN A 161 -24.72 -18.09 6.17
N LYS A 162 -24.85 -17.34 7.28
CA LYS A 162 -24.77 -17.90 8.64
C LYS A 162 -25.89 -18.90 8.92
N GLN A 163 -27.10 -18.62 8.45
CA GLN A 163 -28.24 -19.53 8.59
C GLN A 163 -27.99 -20.84 7.82
N ALA A 164 -27.48 -20.75 6.59
CA ALA A 164 -27.11 -21.93 5.79
C ALA A 164 -26.02 -22.76 6.49
N GLN A 165 -24.98 -22.12 7.04
CA GLN A 165 -23.94 -22.77 7.82
C GLN A 165 -24.50 -23.46 9.08
N SER A 166 -25.44 -22.83 9.80
CA SER A 166 -26.10 -23.43 10.97
C SER A 166 -26.86 -24.71 10.62
N TYR A 167 -27.63 -24.70 9.52
CA TYR A 167 -28.31 -25.91 9.04
C TYR A 167 -27.32 -27.00 8.62
N GLN A 168 -26.20 -26.62 7.99
CA GLN A 168 -25.14 -27.56 7.63
C GLN A 168 -24.51 -28.21 8.88
N THR A 169 -24.28 -27.44 9.94
CA THR A 169 -23.76 -27.94 11.22
C THR A 169 -24.77 -28.87 11.92
N GLN A 170 -26.06 -28.55 11.90
CA GLN A 170 -27.11 -29.41 12.46
C GLN A 170 -27.25 -30.75 11.71
N LEU A 171 -27.11 -30.74 10.38
CA LEU A 171 -27.08 -31.94 9.57
C LEU A 171 -25.85 -32.82 9.89
N ASN A 172 -24.69 -32.19 10.12
CA ASN A 172 -23.48 -32.91 10.51
C ASN A 172 -23.56 -33.44 11.95
N GLY A 173 -24.15 -32.71 12.90
CA GLY A 173 -24.33 -33.16 14.28
C GLY A 173 -25.29 -34.35 14.42
N LYS A 174 -26.34 -34.43 13.59
CA LYS A 174 -27.24 -35.61 13.54
C LYS A 174 -26.58 -36.86 12.97
N LYS A 175 -25.47 -36.73 12.22
CA LYS A 175 -24.68 -37.87 11.75
C LYS A 175 -23.83 -38.50 12.86
N GLN A 176 -23.42 -37.74 13.89
CA GLN A 176 -22.61 -38.25 15.00
C GLN A 176 -23.43 -38.90 16.13
N CYS A 177 -24.69 -38.50 16.34
CA CYS A 177 -25.55 -39.13 17.37
C CYS A 177 -26.05 -40.55 17.04
N LEU A 178 -25.83 -41.06 15.83
CA LEU A 178 -26.28 -42.41 15.45
C LEU A 178 -25.18 -43.48 15.59
N GLU A 179 -23.95 -43.10 15.90
CA GLU A 179 -22.83 -44.04 16.07
C GLU A 179 -22.54 -44.41 17.54
N ASP A 180 -22.95 -43.61 18.53
CA ASP A 180 -22.52 -43.77 19.94
C ASP A 180 -23.51 -44.54 20.84
N SER A 181 -24.23 -45.53 20.33
CA SER A 181 -25.04 -46.44 21.16
C SER A 181 -24.98 -47.87 20.65
N SER A 182 -23.79 -48.47 20.73
CA SER A 182 -23.59 -49.90 20.50
C SER A 182 -22.85 -50.56 21.67
N SER A 183 -23.62 -51.07 22.63
CA SER A 183 -23.27 -52.16 23.57
C SER A 183 -24.57 -52.43 24.37
N GLU A 184 -25.15 -53.63 24.46
CA GLU A 184 -24.66 -55.02 24.46
C GLU A 184 -25.76 -55.96 23.92
N ILE A 185 -25.42 -57.01 23.15
CA ILE A 185 -26.12 -58.32 23.21
C ILE A 185 -25.06 -59.45 23.07
N PRO A 186 -25.07 -60.49 23.93
CA PRO A 186 -24.06 -61.56 23.94
C PRO A 186 -24.19 -62.57 22.81
N HIS A 187 -23.02 -63.11 22.43
CA HIS A 187 -22.79 -64.15 21.43
C HIS A 187 -23.65 -65.41 21.57
N LEU A 188 -24.26 -65.84 20.45
CA LEU A 188 -24.53 -67.25 20.16
C LEU A 188 -24.22 -67.53 18.68
N ILE A 189 -23.06 -68.16 18.47
CA ILE A 189 -22.78 -69.26 17.53
C ILE A 189 -23.45 -69.17 16.14
N CYS A 190 -22.65 -68.87 15.12
CA CYS A 190 -22.57 -69.70 13.91
C CYS A 190 -21.25 -69.47 13.16
N ASP A 191 -20.73 -70.59 12.66
CA ASP A 191 -19.52 -70.82 11.87
C ASP A 191 -19.45 -70.02 10.56
N PRO A 192 -18.26 -69.92 9.92
CA PRO A 192 -18.02 -69.05 8.78
C PRO A 192 -18.64 -69.61 7.50
N ASP A 193 -19.60 -68.89 6.93
CA ASP A 193 -20.20 -69.21 5.63
C ASP A 193 -19.58 -68.29 4.54
N PRO A 194 -18.90 -68.83 3.51
CA PRO A 194 -18.16 -68.04 2.52
C PRO A 194 -19.04 -67.59 1.35
N ASN A 195 -20.27 -67.13 1.60
CA ASN A 195 -21.10 -66.55 0.55
C ASN A 195 -22.10 -65.51 1.08
N CYS A 196 -21.60 -64.32 1.43
CA CYS A 196 -22.44 -63.15 1.57
C CYS A 196 -22.51 -62.47 0.19
N GLU A 197 -23.53 -62.81 -0.59
CA GLU A 197 -23.84 -62.05 -1.80
C GLU A 197 -24.17 -60.61 -1.40
N ILE A 198 -23.21 -59.70 -1.61
CA ILE A 198 -23.44 -58.26 -1.56
C ILE A 198 -24.63 -57.98 -2.47
N SER A 199 -25.76 -57.63 -1.87
CA SER A 199 -27.01 -57.28 -2.56
C SER A 199 -26.71 -56.25 -3.65
N GLU A 200 -27.34 -56.38 -4.82
CA GLU A 200 -27.13 -55.46 -5.96
C GLU A 200 -27.31 -53.98 -5.57
N ARG A 201 -28.17 -53.71 -4.57
CA ARG A 201 -28.35 -52.36 -4.00
C ARG A 201 -27.10 -51.84 -3.30
N ASP A 202 -26.39 -52.69 -2.56
CA ASP A 202 -25.18 -52.29 -1.84
C ASP A 202 -24.02 -52.07 -2.80
N LYS A 203 -23.91 -52.89 -3.87
CA LYS A 203 -22.96 -52.64 -4.97
C LYS A 203 -23.24 -51.30 -5.64
N PHE A 204 -24.50 -50.98 -5.92
CA PHE A 204 -24.89 -49.69 -6.54
C PHE A 204 -24.60 -48.48 -5.63
N ILE A 205 -24.87 -48.59 -4.33
CA ILE A 205 -24.57 -47.52 -3.36
C ILE A 205 -23.06 -47.28 -3.26
N ILE A 206 -22.27 -48.35 -3.18
CA ILE A 206 -20.81 -48.27 -3.14
C ILE A 206 -20.26 -47.60 -4.41
N GLU A 207 -20.79 -47.94 -5.58
CA GLU A 207 -20.35 -47.35 -6.84
C GLU A 207 -20.70 -45.85 -6.96
N LYS A 208 -21.88 -45.46 -6.44
CA LYS A 208 -22.29 -44.05 -6.36
C LYS A 208 -21.41 -43.25 -5.40
N LEU A 209 -21.04 -43.83 -4.26
CA LEU A 209 -20.12 -43.21 -3.30
C LEU A 209 -18.71 -43.08 -3.87
N LYS A 210 -18.20 -44.09 -4.60
CA LYS A 210 -16.91 -44.02 -5.29
C LYS A 210 -16.90 -42.92 -6.35
N SER A 211 -17.97 -42.81 -7.14
CA SER A 211 -18.11 -41.76 -8.15
C SER A 211 -18.14 -40.37 -7.52
N ALA A 212 -18.89 -40.17 -6.42
CA ALA A 212 -18.92 -38.92 -5.69
C ALA A 212 -17.57 -38.56 -5.06
N LEU A 213 -16.84 -39.54 -4.50
CA LEU A 213 -15.49 -39.34 -3.97
C LEU A 213 -14.50 -38.95 -5.08
N SER A 214 -14.60 -39.57 -6.26
CA SER A 214 -13.79 -39.21 -7.43
C SER A 214 -14.06 -37.77 -7.88
N GLU A 215 -15.33 -37.35 -7.93
CA GLU A 215 -15.71 -35.99 -8.30
C GLU A 215 -15.23 -34.94 -7.28
N ILE A 216 -15.32 -35.24 -5.98
CA ILE A 216 -14.79 -34.40 -4.91
C ILE A 216 -13.27 -34.27 -5.02
N ALA A 217 -12.56 -35.37 -5.31
CA ALA A 217 -11.11 -35.35 -5.49
C ALA A 217 -10.70 -34.47 -6.69
N LEU A 218 -11.41 -34.56 -7.82
CA LEU A 218 -11.18 -33.71 -8.98
C LEU A 218 -11.47 -32.22 -8.68
N SER A 219 -12.56 -31.93 -7.95
CA SER A 219 -12.90 -30.57 -7.53
C SER A 219 -11.84 -29.97 -6.59
N ARG A 220 -11.37 -30.75 -5.62
CA ARG A 220 -10.29 -30.36 -4.71
C ARG A 220 -9.00 -30.04 -5.45
N ASN A 221 -8.62 -30.87 -6.43
CA ASN A 221 -7.41 -30.64 -7.22
C ASN A 221 -7.52 -29.34 -8.05
N LYS A 222 -8.68 -29.09 -8.69
CA LYS A 222 -8.91 -27.83 -9.42
C LYS A 222 -8.82 -26.59 -8.52
N LEU A 223 -9.44 -26.65 -7.33
CA LEU A 223 -9.35 -25.55 -6.36
C LEU A 223 -7.92 -25.34 -5.83
N GLN A 224 -7.15 -26.42 -5.72
CA GLN A 224 -5.74 -26.34 -5.35
C GLN A 224 -4.91 -25.66 -6.45
N ASP A 225 -5.14 -26.00 -7.71
CA ASP A 225 -4.47 -25.37 -8.86
C ASP A 225 -4.84 -23.88 -8.99
N GLU A 226 -6.12 -23.54 -8.83
CA GLU A 226 -6.59 -22.15 -8.80
C GLU A 226 -5.96 -21.36 -7.64
N ASN A 227 -5.85 -21.95 -6.45
CA ASN A 227 -5.15 -21.32 -5.32
C ASN A 227 -3.67 -21.06 -5.63
N GLN A 228 -2.98 -22.01 -6.25
CA GLN A 228 -1.58 -21.82 -6.64
C GLN A 228 -1.43 -20.70 -7.67
N LYS A 229 -2.36 -20.61 -8.63
CA LYS A 229 -2.38 -19.54 -9.63
C LYS A 229 -2.62 -18.17 -9.00
N LEU A 230 -3.61 -18.06 -8.10
CA LEU A 230 -3.88 -16.82 -7.37
C LEU A 230 -2.71 -16.40 -6.49
N LEU A 231 -2.01 -17.36 -5.86
CA LEU A 231 -0.82 -17.07 -5.07
C LEU A 231 0.32 -16.52 -5.93
N GLN A 232 0.52 -17.07 -7.14
CA GLN A 232 1.50 -16.54 -8.10
C GLN A 232 1.11 -15.13 -8.58
N GLU A 233 -0.16 -14.90 -8.87
CA GLU A 233 -0.68 -13.61 -9.31
C GLU A 233 -0.55 -12.54 -8.21
N LEU A 234 -0.86 -12.89 -6.95
CA LEU A 234 -0.64 -12.01 -5.80
C LEU A 234 0.84 -11.64 -5.65
N LYS A 235 1.74 -12.62 -5.83
CA LYS A 235 3.20 -12.38 -5.80
C LYS A 235 3.67 -11.49 -6.96
N MET A 236 3.01 -11.58 -8.12
CA MET A 236 3.29 -10.69 -9.26
C MET A 236 2.87 -9.25 -8.95
N TYR A 237 1.64 -9.03 -8.48
CA TYR A 237 1.17 -7.70 -8.10
C TYR A 237 2.01 -7.09 -6.97
N GLN A 238 2.41 -7.89 -5.98
CA GLN A 238 3.29 -7.41 -4.91
C GLN A 238 4.62 -6.87 -5.44
N ARG A 239 5.26 -7.57 -6.41
CA ARG A 239 6.49 -7.07 -7.05
C ARG A 239 6.25 -5.82 -7.87
N GLN A 240 5.10 -5.73 -8.54
CA GLN A 240 4.73 -4.55 -9.30
C GLN A 240 4.54 -3.33 -8.40
N CYS A 241 3.91 -3.49 -7.23
CA CYS A 241 3.80 -2.43 -6.23
C CYS A 241 5.19 -1.98 -5.75
N GLN A 242 6.08 -2.91 -5.42
CA GLN A 242 7.45 -2.59 -5.00
C GLN A 242 8.24 -1.84 -6.10
N ALA A 243 8.11 -2.24 -7.35
CA ALA A 243 8.74 -1.55 -8.48
C ALA A 243 8.19 -0.13 -8.66
N MET A 244 6.88 0.05 -8.49
CA MET A 244 6.24 1.36 -8.57
C MET A 244 6.64 2.28 -7.41
N GLU A 245 6.75 1.75 -6.19
CA GLU A 245 7.25 2.47 -5.01
C GLU A 245 8.72 2.90 -5.19
N ALA A 246 9.55 2.03 -5.77
CA ALA A 246 10.94 2.35 -6.11
C ALA A 246 11.01 3.49 -7.15
N GLY A 247 10.23 3.39 -8.24
CA GLY A 247 10.16 4.46 -9.25
C GLY A 247 9.63 5.79 -8.69
N PHE A 248 8.65 5.75 -7.80
CA PHE A 248 8.18 6.95 -7.09
C PHE A 248 9.27 7.58 -6.22
N SER A 249 10.06 6.74 -5.54
CA SER A 249 11.17 7.19 -4.70
C SER A 249 12.28 7.83 -5.54
N GLU A 250 12.58 7.28 -6.71
CA GLU A 250 13.53 7.83 -7.67
C GLU A 250 13.10 9.21 -8.18
N VAL A 251 11.86 9.32 -8.71
CA VAL A 251 11.31 10.59 -9.20
C VAL A 251 11.30 11.66 -8.09
N LYS A 252 11.00 11.27 -6.85
CA LYS A 252 11.05 12.18 -5.70
C LYS A 252 12.47 12.69 -5.45
N SER A 253 13.48 11.83 -5.55
CA SER A 253 14.88 12.23 -5.40
C SER A 253 15.35 13.14 -6.53
N GLU A 254 14.91 12.88 -7.76
CA GLU A 254 15.22 13.73 -8.92
C GLU A 254 14.58 15.11 -8.78
N LEU A 255 13.31 15.17 -8.37
CA LEU A 255 12.61 16.42 -8.12
C LEU A 255 13.35 17.26 -7.07
N GLN A 256 13.77 16.63 -5.97
CA GLN A 256 14.52 17.30 -4.92
C GLN A 256 15.88 17.83 -5.44
N SER A 257 16.59 17.05 -6.26
CA SER A 257 17.83 17.51 -6.89
C SER A 257 17.61 18.70 -7.83
N ARG A 258 16.49 18.74 -8.55
CA ARG A 258 16.13 19.87 -9.43
C ARG A 258 15.81 21.12 -8.62
N ASP A 259 15.08 20.98 -7.52
CA ASP A 259 14.80 22.07 -6.59
C ASP A 259 16.10 22.62 -5.97
N ASP A 260 17.06 21.75 -5.65
CA ASP A 260 18.38 22.14 -5.14
C ASP A 260 19.15 22.96 -6.18
N LEU A 261 19.18 22.52 -7.43
CA LEU A 261 19.82 23.23 -8.54
C LEU A 261 19.16 24.59 -8.81
N LEU A 262 17.83 24.65 -8.74
CA LEU A 262 17.07 25.88 -8.93
C LEU A 262 17.41 26.90 -7.84
N ARG A 263 17.52 26.48 -6.57
CA ARG A 263 17.97 27.36 -5.47
C ARG A 263 19.39 27.88 -5.68
N ILE A 264 20.31 27.05 -6.18
CA ILE A 264 21.67 27.49 -6.52
C ILE A 264 21.63 28.56 -7.60
N THR A 265 20.87 28.32 -8.67
CA THR A 265 20.73 29.25 -9.79
C THR A 265 20.11 30.59 -9.36
N GLU A 266 19.08 30.56 -8.51
CA GLU A 266 18.48 31.78 -7.94
C GLU A 266 19.48 32.57 -7.09
N MET A 267 20.32 31.89 -6.30
CA MET A 267 21.38 32.55 -5.54
C MET A 267 22.43 33.21 -6.44
N GLU A 268 22.83 32.55 -7.52
CA GLU A 268 23.76 33.11 -8.51
C GLU A 268 23.17 34.35 -9.21
N GLN A 269 21.89 34.31 -9.59
CA GLN A 269 21.22 35.48 -10.17
C GLN A 269 21.19 36.67 -9.21
N LEU A 270 20.89 36.43 -7.92
CA LEU A 270 20.92 37.47 -6.90
C LEU A 270 22.33 38.04 -6.67
N GLN A 271 23.35 37.19 -6.74
CA GLN A 271 24.74 37.62 -6.65
C GLN A 271 25.14 38.50 -7.83
N LEU A 272 24.86 38.07 -9.06
CA LEU A 272 25.14 38.84 -10.28
C LEU A 272 24.40 40.18 -10.28
N HIS A 273 23.14 40.20 -9.84
CA HIS A 273 22.38 41.44 -9.70
C HIS A 273 23.03 42.42 -8.72
N ARG A 274 23.57 41.90 -7.60
CA ARG A 274 24.32 42.70 -6.62
C ARG A 274 25.64 43.23 -7.19
N GLU A 275 26.33 42.45 -8.02
CA GLU A 275 27.57 42.87 -8.69
C GLU A 275 27.32 43.95 -9.75
N LEU A 276 26.25 43.82 -10.55
CA LEU A 276 25.83 44.84 -11.52
C LEU A 276 25.50 46.17 -10.86
N LEU A 277 24.81 46.16 -9.71
CA LEU A 277 24.53 47.35 -8.91
C LEU A 277 25.83 48.05 -8.48
N LYS A 278 26.82 47.30 -7.99
CA LYS A 278 28.15 47.85 -7.62
C LYS A 278 28.89 48.45 -8.82
N ILE A 279 28.83 47.80 -9.99
CA ILE A 279 29.48 48.32 -11.21
C ILE A 279 28.83 49.63 -11.66
N GLY A 280 27.50 49.74 -11.61
CA GLY A 280 26.77 50.97 -11.94
C GLY A 280 27.10 52.14 -11.00
N GLU A 281 27.33 51.87 -9.71
CA GLU A 281 27.79 52.87 -8.74
C GLU A 281 29.20 53.39 -9.06
N CYS A 282 30.14 52.51 -9.45
CA CYS A 282 31.49 52.89 -9.86
C CYS A 282 31.51 53.73 -11.15
N GLN A 283 30.67 53.41 -12.13
CA GLN A 283 30.56 54.18 -13.38
C GLN A 283 29.98 55.58 -13.16
N ASN A 284 28.99 55.73 -12.28
CA ASN A 284 28.42 57.03 -11.91
C ASN A 284 29.43 57.92 -11.17
N ALA A 285 30.26 57.35 -10.30
CA ALA A 285 31.33 58.08 -9.63
C ALA A 285 32.40 58.61 -10.62
N GLN A 286 32.68 57.87 -11.70
CA GLN A 286 33.63 58.27 -12.74
C GLN A 286 33.05 59.30 -13.72
N GLY A 287 31.79 59.16 -14.13
CA GLY A 287 31.09 60.13 -15.00
C GLY A 287 30.91 61.51 -14.36
N ASN A 288 30.76 61.56 -13.03
CA ASN A 288 30.65 62.80 -12.26
C ASN A 288 31.98 63.58 -12.15
N LYS A 289 33.13 62.93 -12.35
CA LYS A 289 34.45 63.57 -12.34
C LYS A 289 34.80 64.21 -13.69
N THR A 290 34.41 63.59 -14.80
CA THR A 290 34.65 64.11 -16.15
C THR A 290 33.77 65.29 -16.57
N ARG A 291 32.67 65.57 -15.84
CA ARG A 291 31.76 66.70 -16.15
C ARG A 291 32.12 68.02 -15.44
N LEU A 292 33.07 68.00 -14.50
CA LEU A 292 33.39 69.14 -13.61
C LEU A 292 34.71 69.87 -13.93
N GLU A 293 35.57 69.36 -14.82
CA GLU A 293 36.84 70.03 -15.18
C GLU A 293 36.79 70.83 -16.51
N SER A 294 35.65 70.88 -17.20
CA SER A 294 35.55 71.48 -18.54
C SER A 294 35.13 72.96 -18.56
N SER A 295 35.25 73.73 -17.46
CA SER A 295 34.82 75.14 -17.51
C SER A 295 35.71 76.10 -16.72
N TYR A 296 36.21 77.11 -17.45
CA TYR A 296 36.86 78.38 -17.07
C TYR A 296 38.40 78.45 -17.01
N SER A 297 39.01 79.06 -18.04
CA SER A 297 39.51 80.46 -17.93
C SER A 297 40.02 81.03 -19.27
N PRO A 298 39.80 82.33 -19.58
CA PRO A 298 40.37 83.03 -20.72
C PRO A 298 41.51 83.98 -20.32
N SER A 299 42.61 84.04 -21.10
CA SER A 299 43.40 85.28 -21.21
C SER A 299 44.34 85.27 -22.42
N ILE A 300 44.36 86.40 -23.11
CA ILE A 300 45.07 86.71 -24.35
C ILE A 300 46.46 87.24 -24.01
N LYS A 301 47.52 86.63 -24.57
CA LYS A 301 48.75 87.26 -25.13
C LYS A 301 49.82 86.20 -25.45
N GLU A 302 50.06 85.99 -26.75
CA GLU A 302 51.38 85.68 -27.37
C GLU A 302 51.15 85.04 -28.77
N PRO A 303 51.45 85.72 -29.89
CA PRO A 303 51.31 85.15 -31.22
C PRO A 303 52.58 84.43 -31.75
N GLU A 304 53.67 84.32 -30.98
CA GLU A 304 54.95 83.84 -31.53
C GLU A 304 55.38 82.43 -31.08
N ARG A 305 54.82 81.88 -29.99
CA ARG A 305 54.96 80.44 -29.65
C ARG A 305 54.04 79.53 -30.47
N LYS A 306 52.91 80.07 -30.94
CA LYS A 306 51.88 79.33 -31.67
C LYS A 306 52.36 78.77 -33.00
N ARG A 307 53.39 79.35 -33.64
CA ARG A 307 53.88 78.84 -34.93
C ARG A 307 54.70 77.56 -34.82
N LYS A 308 55.38 77.30 -33.69
CA LYS A 308 56.11 76.03 -33.44
C LYS A 308 55.22 74.98 -32.79
N GLU A 309 54.28 75.39 -31.94
CA GLU A 309 53.24 74.51 -31.39
C GLU A 309 52.25 74.05 -32.46
N LEU A 310 51.92 74.87 -33.47
CA LEU A 310 51.07 74.44 -34.59
C LEU A 310 51.73 73.29 -35.41
N PHE A 311 53.06 73.25 -35.53
CA PHE A 311 53.73 72.15 -36.24
C PHE A 311 53.78 70.85 -35.43
N SER A 312 53.93 70.91 -34.10
CA SER A 312 53.81 69.71 -33.25
C SER A 312 52.35 69.25 -33.12
N VAL A 313 51.41 70.19 -32.94
CA VAL A 313 49.96 69.91 -32.85
C VAL A 313 49.41 69.37 -34.16
N MET A 314 49.88 69.81 -35.34
CA MET A 314 49.46 69.20 -36.62
C MET A 314 49.97 67.76 -36.79
N GLN A 315 51.16 67.44 -36.27
CA GLN A 315 51.72 66.08 -36.31
C GLN A 315 51.06 65.16 -35.27
N ASP A 316 50.75 65.68 -34.09
CA ASP A 316 49.99 64.98 -33.04
C ASP A 316 48.52 64.81 -33.45
N GLN A 317 47.91 65.77 -34.16
CA GLN A 317 46.55 65.67 -34.68
C GLN A 317 46.43 64.59 -35.76
N ALA A 318 47.41 64.45 -36.65
CA ALA A 318 47.45 63.36 -37.62
C ALA A 318 47.62 61.98 -36.96
N ASN A 319 48.35 61.90 -35.84
CA ASN A 319 48.47 60.66 -35.05
C ASN A 319 47.18 60.36 -34.28
N HIS A 320 46.54 61.36 -33.66
CA HIS A 320 45.26 61.21 -32.99
C HIS A 320 44.14 60.83 -33.96
N GLU A 321 44.16 61.35 -35.19
CA GLU A 321 43.21 60.98 -36.24
C GLU A 321 43.42 59.55 -36.74
N LYS A 322 44.67 59.07 -36.82
CA LYS A 322 44.97 57.66 -37.09
C LYS A 322 44.50 56.73 -35.98
N GLU A 323 44.75 57.07 -34.72
CA GLU A 323 44.27 56.29 -33.57
C GLU A 323 42.73 56.30 -33.48
N LEU A 324 42.08 57.45 -33.74
CA LEU A 324 40.62 57.54 -33.82
C LEU A 324 40.04 56.68 -34.95
N ASN A 325 40.67 56.69 -36.12
CA ASN A 325 40.24 55.84 -37.23
C ASN A 325 40.47 54.36 -36.93
N LYS A 326 41.56 54.00 -36.26
CA LYS A 326 41.83 52.62 -35.81
C LYS A 326 40.80 52.14 -34.78
N VAL A 327 40.48 52.95 -33.78
CA VAL A 327 39.44 52.66 -32.79
C VAL A 327 38.07 52.56 -33.46
N ARG A 328 37.77 53.42 -34.44
CA ARG A 328 36.52 53.37 -35.20
C ARG A 328 36.40 52.09 -36.04
N SER A 329 37.47 51.68 -36.71
CA SER A 329 37.50 50.41 -37.46
C SER A 329 37.34 49.20 -36.55
N GLN A 330 38.00 49.18 -35.38
CA GLN A 330 37.85 48.11 -34.39
C GLN A 330 36.44 48.04 -33.82
N LEU A 331 35.82 49.19 -33.53
CA LEU A 331 34.43 49.24 -33.07
C LEU A 331 33.47 48.69 -34.12
N GLN A 332 33.70 49.02 -35.40
CA GLN A 332 32.86 48.56 -36.50
C GLN A 332 33.00 47.06 -36.74
N GLU A 333 34.21 46.51 -36.61
CA GLU A 333 34.47 45.06 -36.71
C GLU A 333 33.85 44.29 -35.54
N GLU A 334 33.95 44.81 -34.32
CA GLU A 334 33.24 44.28 -33.15
C GLU A 334 31.72 44.34 -33.33
N GLU A 335 31.18 45.45 -33.84
CA GLU A 335 29.74 45.63 -34.07
C GLU A 335 29.21 44.64 -35.13
N GLU A 336 29.96 44.40 -36.20
CA GLU A 336 29.63 43.37 -37.21
C GLU A 336 29.69 41.96 -36.62
N TYR A 337 30.68 41.66 -35.77
CA TYR A 337 30.78 40.39 -35.07
C TYR A 337 29.61 40.16 -34.09
N HIS A 338 29.30 41.16 -33.25
CA HIS A 338 28.17 41.10 -32.32
C HIS A 338 26.84 40.98 -33.07
N SER A 339 26.66 41.70 -34.18
CA SER A 339 25.49 41.58 -35.05
C SER A 339 25.35 40.16 -35.63
N SER A 340 26.45 39.56 -36.08
CA SER A 340 26.47 38.18 -36.57
C SER A 340 26.14 37.14 -35.49
N GLU A 341 26.66 37.30 -34.28
CA GLU A 341 26.34 36.41 -33.15
C GLU A 341 24.88 36.58 -32.71
N GLN A 342 24.38 37.82 -32.67
CA GLN A 342 22.98 38.08 -32.35
C GLN A 342 22.03 37.49 -33.40
N GLU A 343 22.42 37.51 -34.68
CA GLU A 343 21.65 36.86 -35.76
C GLU A 343 21.66 35.34 -35.62
N ARG A 344 22.81 34.75 -35.25
CA ARG A 344 22.89 33.31 -34.97
C ARG A 344 21.96 32.90 -33.83
N MET A 345 21.94 33.67 -32.75
CA MET A 345 21.04 33.44 -31.63
C MET A 345 19.57 33.60 -32.02
N ARG A 346 19.24 34.59 -32.87
CA ARG A 346 17.87 34.77 -33.39
C ARG A 346 17.41 33.56 -34.20
N ASN A 347 18.29 33.02 -35.04
CA ASN A 347 18.00 31.81 -35.83
C ASN A 347 17.82 30.59 -34.92
N GLU A 348 18.69 30.38 -33.92
CA GLU A 348 18.55 29.28 -32.97
C GLU A 348 17.26 29.38 -32.14
N ILE A 349 16.87 30.59 -31.71
CA ILE A 349 15.58 30.81 -31.04
C ILE A 349 14.41 30.48 -31.97
N SER A 350 14.50 30.85 -33.27
CA SER A 350 13.47 30.52 -34.26
C SER A 350 13.34 29.01 -34.45
N ASP A 351 14.45 28.31 -34.63
CA ASP A 351 14.50 26.85 -34.80
C ASP A 351 13.93 26.12 -33.58
N LEU A 352 14.33 26.53 -32.37
CA LEU A 352 13.81 25.96 -31.11
C LEU A 352 12.31 26.24 -30.93
N THR A 353 11.82 27.41 -31.37
CA THR A 353 10.40 27.76 -31.31
C THR A 353 9.58 26.89 -32.27
N GLU A 354 10.09 26.62 -33.48
CA GLU A 354 9.46 25.71 -34.44
C GLU A 354 9.47 24.26 -33.93
N GLU A 355 10.58 23.79 -33.37
CA GLU A 355 10.69 22.44 -32.80
C GLU A 355 9.71 22.25 -31.63
N LEU A 356 9.58 23.26 -30.76
CA LEU A 356 8.62 23.26 -29.67
C LEU A 356 7.18 23.15 -30.19
N HIS A 357 6.82 23.96 -31.19
CA HIS A 357 5.49 23.90 -31.79
C HIS A 357 5.20 22.52 -32.42
N GLN A 358 6.18 21.94 -33.10
CA GLN A 358 6.05 20.59 -33.69
C GLN A 358 5.87 19.52 -32.61
N LYS A 359 6.56 19.64 -31.46
CA LYS A 359 6.38 18.77 -30.30
C LYS A 359 4.98 18.91 -29.70
N GLU A 360 4.46 20.13 -29.57
CA GLU A 360 3.09 20.38 -29.10
C GLU A 360 2.04 19.71 -30.01
N ILE A 361 2.18 19.85 -31.33
CA ILE A 361 1.31 19.18 -32.31
C ILE A 361 1.38 17.65 -32.15
N THR A 362 2.58 17.12 -31.95
CA THR A 362 2.80 15.67 -31.78
C THR A 362 2.14 15.18 -30.50
N ILE A 363 2.32 15.89 -29.38
CA ILE A 363 1.69 15.59 -28.09
C ILE A 363 0.17 15.62 -28.23
N ALA A 364 -0.40 16.66 -28.82
CA ALA A 364 -1.85 16.77 -29.03
C ALA A 364 -2.40 15.59 -29.87
N THR A 365 -1.65 15.16 -30.88
CA THR A 365 -2.02 14.01 -31.73
C THR A 365 -1.97 12.69 -30.96
N VAL A 366 -0.93 12.46 -30.16
CA VAL A 366 -0.81 11.26 -29.32
C VAL A 366 -1.89 11.24 -28.25
N MET A 367 -2.16 12.36 -27.59
CA MET A 367 -3.24 12.49 -26.60
C MET A 367 -4.62 12.17 -27.21
N LYS A 368 -4.90 12.66 -28.43
CA LYS A 368 -6.15 12.34 -29.14
C LYS A 368 -6.29 10.85 -29.43
N LYS A 369 -5.19 10.18 -29.82
CA LYS A 369 -5.17 8.73 -30.04
C LYS A 369 -5.36 7.96 -28.73
N ALA A 370 -4.72 8.38 -27.65
CA ALA A 370 -4.86 7.77 -26.33
C ALA A 370 -6.31 7.83 -25.83
N ALA A 371 -6.96 8.99 -25.94
CA ALA A 371 -8.37 9.15 -25.55
C ALA A 371 -9.32 8.26 -26.37
N LEU A 372 -9.03 8.06 -27.67
CA LEU A 372 -9.81 7.15 -28.51
C LEU A 372 -9.64 5.68 -28.09
N LEU A 373 -8.42 5.25 -27.80
CA LEU A 373 -8.14 3.91 -27.30
C LEU A 373 -8.77 3.65 -25.93
N GLU A 374 -8.73 4.63 -25.03
CA GLU A 374 -9.39 4.55 -23.72
C GLU A 374 -10.90 4.35 -23.87
N LYS A 375 -11.54 5.12 -24.76
CA LYS A 375 -12.97 4.96 -25.06
C LYS A 375 -13.27 3.57 -25.64
N GLN A 376 -12.43 3.06 -26.53
CA GLN A 376 -12.58 1.74 -27.12
C GLN A 376 -12.50 0.64 -26.04
N LEU A 377 -11.47 0.68 -25.19
CA LEU A 377 -11.30 -0.27 -24.09
C LEU A 377 -12.49 -0.26 -23.13
N LYS A 378 -13.00 0.93 -22.79
CA LYS A 378 -14.18 1.07 -21.93
C LYS A 378 -15.41 0.39 -22.53
N THR A 379 -15.65 0.57 -23.82
CA THR A 379 -16.78 -0.11 -24.49
C THR A 379 -16.60 -1.63 -24.59
N GLU A 380 -15.37 -2.11 -24.79
CA GLU A 380 -15.07 -3.54 -24.83
C GLU A 380 -15.27 -4.20 -23.45
N LEU A 381 -14.86 -3.52 -22.37
CA LEU A 381 -15.10 -3.96 -21.00
C LEU A 381 -16.61 -4.04 -20.71
N GLU A 382 -17.38 -3.01 -21.06
CA GLU A 382 -18.84 -3.02 -20.86
C GLU A 382 -19.52 -4.18 -21.62
N ILE A 383 -19.06 -4.48 -22.85
CA ILE A 383 -19.56 -5.62 -23.62
C ILE A 383 -19.22 -6.94 -22.93
N LYS A 384 -17.98 -7.10 -22.43
CA LYS A 384 -17.55 -8.31 -21.71
C LYS A 384 -18.33 -8.51 -20.42
N GLU A 385 -18.57 -7.45 -19.65
CA GLU A 385 -19.40 -7.49 -18.43
C GLU A 385 -20.84 -7.91 -18.75
N LYS A 386 -21.45 -7.36 -19.80
CA LYS A 386 -22.79 -7.77 -20.26
C LYS A 386 -22.84 -9.23 -20.70
N MET A 387 -21.79 -9.74 -21.37
CA MET A 387 -21.70 -11.16 -21.75
C MET A 387 -21.58 -12.06 -20.53
N LEU A 388 -20.74 -11.68 -19.55
CA LEU A 388 -20.55 -12.45 -18.32
C LEU A 388 -21.83 -12.50 -17.48
N ALA A 389 -22.55 -11.38 -17.34
CA ALA A 389 -23.83 -11.33 -16.66
C ALA A 389 -24.88 -12.23 -17.34
N LYS A 390 -24.94 -12.22 -18.69
CA LYS A 390 -25.81 -13.13 -19.45
C LYS A 390 -25.46 -14.59 -19.23
N GLN A 391 -24.17 -14.95 -19.21
CA GLN A 391 -23.72 -16.31 -18.96
C GLN A 391 -24.08 -16.78 -17.55
N GLN A 392 -23.92 -15.93 -16.54
CA GLN A 392 -24.32 -16.23 -15.15
C GLN A 392 -25.83 -16.44 -15.04
N SER A 393 -26.64 -15.61 -15.70
CA SER A 393 -28.09 -15.76 -15.75
C SER A 393 -28.51 -17.08 -16.42
N MET A 394 -27.89 -17.43 -17.55
CA MET A 394 -28.17 -18.70 -18.24
C MET A 394 -27.78 -19.92 -17.38
N ASN A 395 -26.65 -19.86 -16.68
CA ASN A 395 -26.25 -20.95 -15.77
C ASN A 395 -27.24 -21.09 -14.60
N PHE A 396 -27.78 -19.97 -14.10
CA PHE A 396 -28.80 -19.98 -13.06
C PHE A 396 -30.10 -20.62 -13.56
N THR A 397 -30.58 -20.26 -14.76
CA THR A 397 -31.81 -20.83 -15.31
C THR A 397 -31.67 -22.33 -15.59
N ILE A 398 -30.52 -22.78 -16.08
CA ILE A 398 -30.24 -24.22 -16.27
C ILE A 398 -30.30 -24.97 -14.93
N ARG A 399 -29.67 -24.43 -13.89
CA ARG A 399 -29.68 -25.03 -12.54
C ARG A 399 -31.09 -25.09 -11.96
N GLU A 400 -31.85 -24.01 -12.11
CA GLU A 400 -33.25 -23.96 -11.68
C GLU A 400 -34.11 -24.97 -12.44
N HIS A 401 -33.94 -25.09 -13.76
CA HIS A 401 -34.68 -26.07 -14.55
C HIS A 401 -34.37 -27.51 -14.09
N SER A 402 -33.09 -27.83 -13.87
CA SER A 402 -32.67 -29.12 -13.31
C SER A 402 -33.30 -29.38 -11.93
N ARG A 403 -33.35 -28.37 -11.05
CA ARG A 403 -34.00 -28.48 -9.74
C ARG A 403 -35.50 -28.77 -9.86
N HIS A 404 -36.20 -28.07 -10.76
CA HIS A 404 -37.63 -28.31 -11.00
C HIS A 404 -37.90 -29.70 -11.55
N THR A 405 -37.07 -30.20 -12.48
CA THR A 405 -37.18 -31.58 -12.98
C THR A 405 -37.04 -32.58 -11.84
N SER A 406 -36.02 -32.44 -10.99
CA SER A 406 -35.84 -33.34 -9.84
C SER A 406 -36.98 -33.27 -8.82
N ILE A 407 -37.56 -32.08 -8.59
CA ILE A 407 -38.72 -31.95 -7.70
C ILE A 407 -39.93 -32.68 -8.27
N ASN A 408 -40.23 -32.50 -9.56
CA ASN A 408 -41.35 -33.19 -10.20
C ASN A 408 -41.20 -34.72 -10.14
N GLU A 409 -39.99 -35.25 -10.33
CA GLU A 409 -39.71 -36.68 -10.18
C GLU A 409 -39.99 -37.17 -8.75
N LEU A 410 -39.55 -36.41 -7.74
CA LEU A 410 -39.80 -36.73 -6.34
C LEU A 410 -41.28 -36.62 -5.96
N GLU A 411 -42.01 -35.65 -6.52
CA GLU A 411 -43.46 -35.51 -6.30
C GLU A 411 -44.22 -36.72 -6.85
N TYR A 412 -43.88 -37.18 -8.06
CA TYR A 412 -44.47 -38.37 -8.66
C TYR A 412 -44.20 -39.64 -7.83
N GLU A 413 -42.95 -39.81 -7.38
CA GLU A 413 -42.56 -40.90 -6.48
C GLU A 413 -43.35 -40.86 -5.16
N ASN A 414 -43.51 -39.68 -4.57
CA ASN A 414 -44.22 -39.49 -3.32
C ASN A 414 -45.71 -39.80 -3.46
N GLU A 415 -46.35 -39.38 -4.56
CA GLU A 415 -47.74 -39.73 -4.87
C GLU A 415 -47.93 -41.24 -5.08
N ARG A 416 -46.97 -41.91 -5.73
CA ARG A 416 -46.99 -43.37 -5.86
C ARG A 416 -46.90 -44.06 -4.50
N LEU A 417 -45.96 -43.63 -3.64
CA LEU A 417 -45.80 -44.17 -2.29
C LEU A 417 -47.03 -43.93 -1.41
N GLN A 418 -47.67 -42.76 -1.51
CA GLN A 418 -48.91 -42.47 -0.80
C GLN A 418 -50.06 -43.39 -1.24
N ASN A 419 -50.18 -43.66 -2.55
CA ASN A 419 -51.16 -44.62 -3.07
C ASN A 419 -50.91 -46.04 -2.56
N ASP A 420 -49.65 -46.48 -2.49
CA ASP A 420 -49.31 -47.79 -1.96
C ASP A 420 -49.57 -47.89 -0.44
N LEU A 421 -49.30 -46.83 0.32
CA LEU A 421 -49.70 -46.73 1.73
C LEU A 421 -51.22 -46.80 1.92
N ALA A 422 -51.99 -46.12 1.07
CA ALA A 422 -53.45 -46.17 1.12
C ALA A 422 -53.99 -47.59 0.84
N LYS A 423 -53.41 -48.33 -0.13
CA LYS A 423 -53.75 -49.73 -0.40
C LYS A 423 -53.42 -50.64 0.79
N LEU A 424 -52.28 -50.45 1.44
CA LEU A 424 -51.90 -51.19 2.65
C LEU A 424 -52.86 -50.91 3.82
N HIS A 425 -53.34 -49.68 3.98
CA HIS A 425 -54.34 -49.33 4.98
C HIS A 425 -55.71 -49.97 4.72
N VAL A 426 -56.09 -50.18 3.46
CA VAL A 426 -57.32 -50.90 3.10
C VAL A 426 -57.16 -52.41 3.38
N ASN A 427 -55.99 -52.99 3.10
CA ASN A 427 -55.70 -54.41 3.39
C ASN A 427 -55.47 -54.70 4.88
N GLY A 428 -54.99 -53.73 5.66
CA GLY A 428 -54.70 -53.85 7.11
C GLY A 428 -55.94 -53.75 8.03
N LYS A 429 -57.14 -53.54 7.50
CA LYS A 429 -58.37 -53.50 8.32
C LYS A 429 -58.84 -54.86 8.85
N SER A 430 -58.25 -55.98 8.42
CA SER A 430 -58.58 -57.31 8.98
C SER A 430 -57.83 -57.65 10.28
N THR A 431 -56.83 -56.86 10.68
CA THR A 431 -55.94 -57.20 11.82
C THR A 431 -55.78 -56.06 12.83
N ARG A 432 -56.60 -55.00 12.76
CA ARG A 432 -56.59 -53.87 13.71
C ARG A 432 -57.80 -53.88 14.66
N THR A 433 -58.19 -55.04 15.18
CA THR A 433 -59.15 -55.13 16.30
C THR A 433 -58.48 -55.45 17.64
N ASN A 434 -57.20 -55.86 17.65
CA ASN A 434 -56.54 -56.34 18.88
C ASN A 434 -55.40 -55.42 19.40
N GLN A 435 -55.17 -54.27 18.79
CA GLN A 435 -54.10 -53.34 19.19
C GLN A 435 -54.63 -52.00 19.73
N ASN A 436 -55.92 -51.92 20.08
CA ASN A 436 -56.53 -50.74 20.70
C ASN A 436 -56.54 -50.77 22.23
N THR A 437 -56.23 -51.90 22.89
CA THR A 437 -56.33 -51.98 24.36
C THR A 437 -55.08 -51.46 25.09
N TYR A 438 -53.93 -51.33 24.41
CA TYR A 438 -52.66 -50.90 25.04
C TYR A 438 -52.29 -49.43 24.78
N GLU A 439 -52.73 -48.84 23.66
CA GLU A 439 -52.51 -47.40 23.38
C GLU A 439 -53.47 -46.48 24.16
N GLU A 440 -54.61 -46.99 24.63
CA GLU A 440 -55.66 -46.19 25.27
C GLU A 440 -55.31 -45.81 26.73
N THR A 441 -54.53 -46.64 27.44
CA THR A 441 -54.02 -46.34 28.79
C THR A 441 -52.93 -45.25 28.77
N GLY A 442 -52.10 -45.20 27.72
CA GLY A 442 -51.05 -44.18 27.57
C GLY A 442 -51.58 -42.79 27.23
N ARG A 443 -52.68 -42.71 26.45
CA ARG A 443 -53.29 -41.42 26.08
C ARG A 443 -54.04 -40.74 27.24
N TYR A 444 -54.61 -41.51 28.17
CA TYR A 444 -55.30 -40.95 29.34
C TYR A 444 -54.35 -40.32 30.37
N ALA A 445 -53.14 -40.86 30.53
CA ALA A 445 -52.12 -40.31 31.43
C ALA A 445 -51.56 -38.97 30.92
N TYR A 446 -51.27 -38.86 29.62
CA TYR A 446 -50.76 -37.63 29.00
C TYR A 446 -51.83 -36.52 28.89
N GLN A 447 -53.10 -36.89 28.68
CA GLN A 447 -54.19 -35.92 28.58
C GLN A 447 -54.62 -35.35 29.95
N SER A 448 -54.32 -36.06 31.05
CA SER A 448 -54.58 -35.58 32.42
C SER A 448 -53.52 -34.56 32.90
N GLN A 449 -52.29 -34.64 32.40
CA GLN A 449 -51.23 -33.65 32.70
C GLN A 449 -51.46 -32.29 32.00
N ILE A 450 -51.92 -32.27 30.75
CA ILE A 450 -52.21 -31.02 30.02
C ILE A 450 -53.46 -30.29 30.58
N LYS A 451 -54.35 -31.00 31.31
CA LYS A 451 -55.56 -30.41 31.90
C LYS A 451 -55.35 -29.73 33.27
N VAL A 452 -54.23 -29.93 33.94
CA VAL A 452 -53.89 -29.19 35.18
C VAL A 452 -53.12 -27.90 34.85
N GLU A 453 -52.38 -27.88 33.74
CA GLU A 453 -51.52 -26.74 33.36
C GLU A 453 -52.23 -25.66 32.51
N LYS A 454 -53.53 -25.82 32.21
CA LYS A 454 -54.29 -24.88 31.36
C LYS A 454 -55.37 -24.07 32.09
N ASN A 455 -55.43 -24.16 33.41
CA ASN A 455 -56.44 -23.48 34.23
C ASN A 455 -55.88 -22.37 35.15
N GLU A 456 -54.65 -21.89 34.97
CA GLU A 456 -54.11 -20.74 35.74
C GLU A 456 -53.64 -19.55 34.89
N GLU A 457 -53.96 -19.47 33.60
CA GLU A 457 -53.68 -18.27 32.80
C GLU A 457 -54.93 -17.74 32.08
N ARG A 458 -55.84 -17.19 32.88
CA ARG A 458 -56.80 -16.17 32.45
C ARG A 458 -57.16 -15.28 33.65
N LEU A 459 -56.39 -14.21 33.90
CA LEU A 459 -56.90 -12.85 34.14
C LEU A 459 -55.79 -11.82 34.45
N THR A 460 -55.94 -10.62 33.87
CA THR A 460 -55.55 -9.29 34.38
C THR A 460 -54.07 -8.83 34.38
N GLN A 461 -53.71 -8.09 33.33
CA GLN A 461 -53.57 -6.61 33.32
C GLN A 461 -53.37 -5.91 34.69
N ASP A 462 -52.22 -5.27 34.93
CA ASP A 462 -52.06 -3.79 35.02
C ASP A 462 -50.66 -3.32 35.49
N CYS A 463 -50.25 -2.16 34.94
CA CYS A 463 -49.44 -1.07 35.51
C CYS A 463 -47.99 -1.27 36.06
N GLU A 464 -47.04 -0.54 35.44
CA GLU A 464 -45.89 0.13 36.10
C GLU A 464 -46.37 1.16 37.17
N PRO A 465 -45.58 1.72 38.15
CA PRO A 465 -44.13 2.04 38.09
C PRO A 465 -43.30 1.96 39.42
N ASN A 466 -41.97 2.10 39.30
CA ASN A 466 -40.94 2.68 40.21
C ASN A 466 -41.06 2.59 41.77
N THR A 467 -40.00 2.11 42.45
CA THR A 467 -39.19 2.88 43.46
C THR A 467 -38.07 2.04 44.13
N SER A 468 -36.85 2.57 44.05
CA SER A 468 -35.76 2.68 45.07
C SER A 468 -35.64 1.69 46.24
N THR A 469 -34.45 1.08 46.40
CA THR A 469 -33.41 1.36 47.46
C THR A 469 -32.55 0.12 47.76
N THR A 470 -31.23 0.27 47.61
CA THR A 470 -30.06 -0.56 48.00
C THR A 470 -30.05 -0.98 49.50
N PRO A 471 -29.05 -1.72 50.08
CA PRO A 471 -27.99 -2.65 49.62
C PRO A 471 -28.01 -3.98 50.49
N PRO A 472 -26.96 -4.83 50.71
CA PRO A 472 -25.57 -4.86 50.21
C PRO A 472 -25.04 -6.23 49.70
N LEU A 473 -23.89 -6.15 49.03
CA LEU A 473 -23.01 -7.27 48.63
C LEU A 473 -22.24 -7.88 49.82
N PRO A 474 -21.82 -9.15 49.69
CA PRO A 474 -20.46 -9.57 50.03
C PRO A 474 -19.74 -10.27 48.84
N PRO A 475 -18.42 -10.46 48.93
CA PRO A 475 -17.51 -10.39 47.78
C PRO A 475 -17.25 -11.74 47.10
N LEU A 476 -17.14 -11.69 45.77
CA LEU A 476 -16.58 -12.75 44.95
C LEU A 476 -15.04 -12.60 44.91
N THR A 477 -14.33 -13.55 45.51
CA THR A 477 -12.88 -13.69 45.35
C THR A 477 -12.60 -14.36 44.01
N PHE A 478 -12.00 -13.60 43.08
CA PHE A 478 -11.37 -14.15 41.90
C PHE A 478 -10.02 -14.76 42.29
N GLN A 479 -9.86 -16.06 42.08
CA GLN A 479 -8.54 -16.67 41.94
C GLN A 479 -8.22 -16.84 40.46
N ILE A 480 -7.18 -16.13 40.03
CA ILE A 480 -6.44 -16.40 38.80
C ILE A 480 -5.61 -17.66 39.07
N LYS A 481 -5.87 -18.75 38.34
CA LYS A 481 -5.05 -19.96 38.40
C LYS A 481 -4.32 -20.11 37.07
N GLU A 482 -3.03 -19.80 37.11
CA GLU A 482 -2.05 -20.17 36.09
C GLU A 482 -2.05 -21.69 35.90
N MET A 483 -2.10 -22.13 34.64
CA MET A 483 -1.84 -23.52 34.28
C MET A 483 -0.40 -23.63 33.80
N THR A 484 0.47 -24.10 34.69
CA THR A 484 1.75 -24.74 34.34
C THR A 484 1.55 -26.26 34.32
N SER A 485 2.03 -26.88 33.24
CA SER A 485 1.95 -28.31 32.93
C SER A 485 2.71 -29.20 33.94
N PRO A 486 2.22 -30.40 34.26
CA PRO A 486 3.01 -31.44 34.93
C PRO A 486 3.85 -32.24 33.94
N LEU A 487 5.14 -32.35 34.24
CA LEU A 487 6.14 -33.15 33.54
C LEU A 487 5.87 -34.66 33.70
N ILE A 488 5.98 -35.38 32.60
CA ILE A 488 5.94 -36.84 32.46
C ILE A 488 7.28 -37.43 32.91
N SER A 489 7.22 -38.60 33.55
CA SER A 489 8.37 -39.42 33.95
C SER A 489 8.94 -40.17 32.75
N ASP A 490 10.29 -40.18 32.67
CA ASP A 490 11.13 -40.92 31.72
C ASP A 490 10.95 -42.45 31.79
N ASP A 491 11.07 -43.12 30.64
CA ASP A 491 12.03 -44.23 30.47
C ASP A 491 12.32 -44.52 28.97
N GLU A 492 13.61 -44.78 28.71
CA GLU A 492 14.27 -45.32 27.50
C GLU A 492 14.43 -44.46 26.23
N VAL A 493 15.64 -43.88 26.05
CA VAL A 493 16.18 -43.49 24.73
C VAL A 493 17.61 -44.02 24.57
N PHE A 494 17.78 -44.90 23.58
CA PHE A 494 19.04 -45.39 23.02
C PHE A 494 19.89 -44.24 22.43
N PRO A 495 21.24 -44.33 22.43
CA PRO A 495 22.09 -43.34 21.79
C PRO A 495 22.11 -43.56 20.28
N LEU A 496 21.46 -42.68 19.51
CA LEU A 496 21.66 -42.61 18.06
C LEU A 496 22.63 -41.46 17.75
N SER A 497 23.83 -41.84 17.34
CA SER A 497 24.78 -40.95 16.66
C SER A 497 24.17 -40.36 15.39
N PRO A 498 24.59 -39.16 14.94
CA PRO A 498 24.04 -38.55 13.74
C PRO A 498 24.42 -39.39 12.51
N PRO A 499 23.50 -39.69 11.59
CA PRO A 499 23.86 -40.33 10.34
C PRO A 499 24.57 -39.31 9.43
N ASP A 500 25.70 -39.72 8.86
CA ASP A 500 26.31 -39.09 7.68
C ASP A 500 25.31 -39.16 6.52
N MET A 501 24.53 -38.10 6.35
CA MET A 501 23.51 -38.00 5.30
C MET A 501 24.15 -37.46 4.01
N SER A 502 24.92 -38.28 3.30
CA SER A 502 25.12 -38.10 1.86
C SER A 502 23.99 -38.79 1.11
N PHE A 503 22.79 -38.21 1.16
CA PHE A 503 21.68 -38.63 0.28
C PHE A 503 21.72 -37.77 -0.99
N PRO A 504 21.49 -38.34 -2.19
CA PRO A 504 21.37 -37.53 -3.40
C PRO A 504 20.24 -36.53 -3.16
N ALA A 505 20.53 -35.24 -3.31
CA ALA A 505 19.52 -34.20 -3.25
C ALA A 505 18.33 -34.63 -4.13
N SER A 506 17.11 -34.54 -3.61
CA SER A 506 15.91 -34.89 -4.39
C SER A 506 15.94 -34.16 -5.74
N LEU A 507 15.42 -34.77 -6.81
CA LEU A 507 15.44 -34.19 -8.16
C LEU A 507 14.91 -32.73 -8.17
N ALA A 508 13.94 -32.43 -7.30
CA ALA A 508 13.42 -31.09 -7.07
C ALA A 508 14.42 -30.13 -6.43
N ALA A 509 15.20 -30.58 -5.43
CA ALA A 509 16.27 -29.79 -4.82
C ALA A 509 17.43 -29.55 -5.80
N GLN A 510 17.77 -30.53 -6.65
CA GLN A 510 18.80 -30.37 -7.69
C GLN A 510 18.35 -29.38 -8.78
N HIS A 511 17.09 -29.44 -9.21
CA HIS A 511 16.52 -28.48 -10.15
C HIS A 511 16.47 -27.06 -9.55
N PHE A 512 16.11 -26.94 -8.27
CA PHE A 512 16.10 -25.66 -7.59
C PHE A 512 17.50 -25.04 -7.53
N LEU A 513 18.52 -25.82 -7.17
CA LEU A 513 19.91 -25.34 -7.13
C LEU A 513 20.44 -24.92 -8.51
N LEU A 514 20.12 -25.67 -9.57
CA LEU A 514 20.49 -25.30 -10.94
C LEU A 514 19.80 -24.02 -11.41
N GLU A 515 18.52 -23.85 -11.09
CA GLU A 515 17.79 -22.62 -11.41
C GLU A 515 18.32 -21.42 -10.61
N GLU A 516 18.80 -21.65 -9.39
CA GLU A 516 19.41 -20.59 -8.58
C GLU A 516 20.82 -20.22 -9.05
N GLU A 517 21.61 -21.20 -9.50
CA GLU A 517 22.90 -20.95 -10.15
C GLU A 517 22.71 -20.17 -11.47
N LYS A 518 21.66 -20.49 -12.24
CA LYS A 518 21.31 -19.76 -13.46
C LYS A 518 20.94 -18.31 -13.16
N ARG A 519 20.07 -18.09 -12.16
CA ARG A 519 19.69 -16.73 -11.74
C ARG A 519 20.87 -15.93 -11.20
N ALA A 520 21.80 -16.57 -10.49
CA ALA A 520 23.03 -15.93 -10.05
C ALA A 520 23.90 -15.47 -11.23
N LYS A 521 24.07 -16.30 -12.26
CA LYS A 521 24.82 -15.94 -13.48
C LYS A 521 24.14 -14.84 -14.29
N GLU A 522 22.81 -14.84 -14.38
CA GLU A 522 22.06 -13.77 -15.03
C GLU A 522 22.22 -12.43 -14.31
N LEU A 523 22.18 -12.44 -12.97
CA LEU A 523 22.42 -11.26 -12.16
C LEU A 523 23.86 -10.75 -12.31
N GLU A 524 24.85 -11.65 -12.31
CA GLU A 524 26.26 -11.32 -12.53
C GLU A 524 26.47 -10.67 -13.91
N ASN A 525 25.88 -11.22 -14.97
CA ASN A 525 25.95 -10.64 -16.32
C ASN A 525 25.30 -9.26 -16.41
N LEU A 526 24.17 -9.06 -15.72
CA LEU A 526 23.49 -7.76 -15.68
C LEU A 526 24.34 -6.71 -14.95
N LEU A 527 24.94 -7.09 -13.83
CA LEU A 527 25.87 -6.24 -13.07
C LEU A 527 27.09 -5.87 -13.91
N ASN A 528 27.71 -6.83 -14.58
CA ASN A 528 28.86 -6.58 -15.45
C ASN A 528 28.51 -5.64 -16.61
N THR A 529 27.34 -5.84 -17.23
CA THR A 529 26.86 -4.94 -18.29
C THR A 529 26.67 -3.51 -17.78
N HIS A 530 26.09 -3.34 -16.60
CA HIS A 530 25.89 -2.03 -16.01
C HIS A 530 27.22 -1.35 -15.62
N ILE A 531 28.18 -2.12 -15.11
CA ILE A 531 29.53 -1.64 -14.83
C ILE A 531 30.20 -1.15 -16.12
N ASP A 532 30.09 -1.89 -17.22
CA ASP A 532 30.66 -1.50 -18.53
C ASP A 532 30.01 -0.23 -19.10
N GLU A 533 28.71 -0.04 -18.88
CA GLU A 533 28.01 1.19 -19.26
C GLU A 533 28.46 2.39 -18.43
N LEU A 534 28.61 2.21 -17.11
CA LEU A 534 29.11 3.24 -16.21
C LEU A 534 30.55 3.64 -16.57
N GLN A 535 31.40 2.67 -16.88
CA GLN A 535 32.78 2.91 -17.34
C GLN A 535 32.78 3.69 -18.65
N ARG A 536 31.98 3.28 -19.65
CA ARG A 536 31.86 4.02 -20.93
C ARG A 536 31.33 5.45 -20.73
N TYR A 537 30.34 5.65 -19.88
CA TYR A 537 29.82 6.99 -19.59
C TYR A 537 30.86 7.87 -18.89
N THR A 538 31.62 7.29 -17.96
CA THR A 538 32.71 7.98 -17.25
C THR A 538 33.82 8.37 -18.22
N GLU A 539 34.25 7.45 -19.09
CA GLU A 539 35.26 7.72 -20.13
C GLU A 539 34.78 8.79 -21.11
N PHE A 540 33.53 8.70 -21.58
CA PHE A 540 32.93 9.70 -22.45
C PHE A 540 32.95 11.10 -21.82
N THR A 541 32.55 11.17 -20.55
CA THR A 541 32.53 12.41 -19.79
C THR A 541 33.95 12.97 -19.61
N LEU A 542 34.91 12.14 -19.18
CA LEU A 542 36.30 12.55 -19.03
C LEU A 542 36.91 13.03 -20.35
N ASN A 543 36.63 12.36 -21.47
CA ASN A 543 37.13 12.74 -22.78
C ASN A 543 36.51 14.07 -23.26
N LYS A 544 35.21 14.28 -23.01
CA LYS A 544 34.51 15.54 -23.32
C LYS A 544 35.16 16.73 -22.62
N TYR A 545 35.45 16.61 -21.32
CA TYR A 545 36.07 17.70 -20.56
C TYR A 545 37.58 17.83 -20.81
N SER A 546 38.28 16.74 -21.12
CA SER A 546 39.70 16.78 -21.49
C SER A 546 39.92 17.48 -22.83
N LYS A 547 39.07 17.22 -23.85
CA LYS A 547 39.08 17.95 -25.13
C LYS A 547 38.74 19.43 -24.96
N LEU A 548 37.79 19.76 -24.07
CA LEU A 548 37.46 21.14 -23.75
C LEU A 548 38.62 21.92 -23.11
N LYS A 549 39.48 21.23 -22.35
CA LYS A 549 40.68 21.80 -21.72
C LYS A 549 41.82 22.02 -22.73
N GLN A 550 41.92 21.16 -23.75
CA GLN A 550 42.94 21.26 -24.80
C GLN A 550 42.64 22.38 -25.81
N ASN A 551 41.35 22.62 -26.10
CA ASN A 551 40.89 23.71 -26.97
C ASN A 551 40.96 25.12 -26.32
N ARG A 552 41.30 25.22 -25.02
CA ARG A 552 41.53 26.51 -24.32
C ARG A 552 43.01 26.93 -24.27
N HIS A 553 43.90 26.13 -24.85
CA HIS A 553 45.36 26.37 -24.87
C HIS A 553 45.93 26.60 -26.27
N ILE A 554 45.08 26.87 -27.26
CA ILE A 554 45.42 27.42 -28.58
C ILE A 554 44.75 28.78 -28.64
#